data_AF-A0A0E2Z5Y7-F1
#
_entry.id   AF-A0A0E2Z5Y7-F1
#
_cell.length_a   1.000
_cell.length_b   1.000
_cell.length_c   1.000
_cell.angle_alpha   90.00
_cell.angle_beta   90.00
_cell.angle_gamma   90.00
#
_symmetry.space_group_name_H-M   'P 1'
#
loop_
_entity.id
_entity.type
_entity.pdbx_description
1 polymer ?
#
loop_
_entity_poly.entity_id
_entity_poly.type
_entity_poly.pdbx_seq_one_letter_code
_entity_poly.pdbx_strand_id
1 'polypeptide(L)'
;MFRQFAGSFPGSMDEGARKLFRLHPVELAALLEQAWELRRHDDTPPNDKPQGHPFRRSNLPGLPHYLLKLFACTEDNIKDICDSDPQVEAVNLPPNNPCLEPRDLPRCVMWDHLIYAYMIENTRVYEIFRKVLHEFRHGEQLGVPIEGAEHWLRNTEELFYKEPASFFIYSLGSFIRPNLCSSRRNAYYRMFGMELNHQGEDKIPYEKAQAANSEFVYIFEEFLREVWLGVINVNNTSGSNPTDDAEIANLAEKLHDMLVTRRLGSNLAREEFFFVSMMAWFQLTLEFDSPIVLSLRAEGTSPEQRLHKIAQRVGLPAHALSKNFFDMADAISRVLIQIETGIYNDPGAVPALYTRVSGGPEADIRTIITHWSITTGHDLKARKVTSA
;
A
#
# COMPACT_ATOMS: atom_id res chain seq x y z
N MET A 1 -2.91 -1.94 -5.26
CA MET A 1 -3.08 -2.92 -6.36
C MET A 1 -4.54 -3.20 -6.75
N PHE A 2 -5.36 -3.93 -5.96
CA PHE A 2 -6.76 -4.20 -6.36
C PHE A 2 -7.59 -2.93 -6.61
N ARG A 3 -7.30 -1.84 -5.90
CA ARG A 3 -7.85 -0.50 -6.17
C ARG A 3 -7.50 0.02 -7.58
N GLN A 4 -6.29 -0.23 -8.06
CA GLN A 4 -5.87 0.10 -9.42
C GLN A 4 -6.60 -0.76 -10.45
N PHE A 5 -6.78 -2.06 -10.19
CA PHE A 5 -7.58 -2.93 -11.06
C PHE A 5 -9.06 -2.51 -11.08
N ALA A 6 -9.61 -2.06 -9.96
CA ALA A 6 -10.98 -1.55 -9.93
C ALA A 6 -11.10 -0.30 -10.81
N GLY A 7 -10.12 0.61 -10.74
CA GLY A 7 -10.07 1.83 -11.55
C GLY A 7 -9.78 1.60 -13.03
N SER A 8 -9.29 0.42 -13.43
CA SER A 8 -9.03 0.07 -14.83
C SER A 8 -10.21 -0.61 -15.52
N PHE A 9 -11.36 -0.76 -14.86
CA PHE A 9 -12.58 -1.15 -15.57
C PHE A 9 -13.29 0.11 -16.08
N PRO A 10 -13.93 0.05 -17.26
CA PRO A 10 -14.82 1.13 -17.69
C PRO A 10 -15.93 1.36 -16.65
N GLY A 11 -16.14 2.63 -16.29
CA GLY A 11 -17.17 3.07 -15.33
C GLY A 11 -16.60 3.79 -14.11
N SER A 12 -17.39 3.88 -13.04
CA SER A 12 -16.92 4.38 -11.75
C SER A 12 -16.08 3.32 -11.04
N MET A 13 -15.22 3.75 -10.11
CA MET A 13 -14.41 2.84 -9.28
C MET A 13 -15.27 1.79 -8.55
N ASP A 14 -16.47 2.19 -8.11
CA ASP A 14 -17.45 1.30 -7.47
C ASP A 14 -17.94 0.20 -8.41
N GLU A 15 -18.15 0.52 -9.68
CA GLU A 15 -18.56 -0.46 -10.69
C GLU A 15 -17.45 -1.47 -10.97
N GLY A 16 -16.21 -0.98 -11.14
CA GLY A 16 -15.04 -1.83 -11.31
C GLY A 16 -14.77 -2.73 -10.11
N ALA A 17 -14.94 -2.20 -8.89
CA ALA A 17 -14.83 -2.99 -7.67
C ALA A 17 -15.89 -4.10 -7.59
N ARG A 18 -17.14 -3.79 -7.97
CA ARG A 18 -18.21 -4.81 -8.04
C ARG A 18 -17.93 -5.89 -9.08
N LYS A 19 -17.34 -5.53 -10.24
CA LYS A 19 -16.89 -6.50 -11.25
C LYS A 19 -15.81 -7.42 -10.66
N LEU A 20 -14.79 -6.86 -10.03
CA LEU A 20 -13.73 -7.63 -9.35
C LEU A 20 -14.29 -8.59 -8.29
N PHE A 21 -15.21 -8.12 -7.45
CA PHE A 21 -15.80 -8.96 -6.41
C PHE A 21 -16.59 -10.14 -6.95
N ARG A 22 -17.10 -10.08 -8.18
CA ARG A 22 -17.86 -11.16 -8.83
C ARG A 22 -16.99 -12.20 -9.53
N LEU A 23 -15.73 -11.88 -9.81
CA LEU A 23 -14.80 -12.81 -10.45
C LEU A 23 -14.64 -14.09 -9.64
N HIS A 24 -14.34 -15.19 -10.31
CA HIS A 24 -14.00 -16.45 -9.67
C HIS A 24 -12.64 -16.32 -8.95
N PRO A 25 -12.41 -17.03 -7.82
CA PRO A 25 -11.12 -17.00 -7.13
C PRO A 25 -9.91 -17.29 -8.03
N VAL A 26 -10.10 -18.15 -9.04
CA VAL A 26 -9.05 -18.49 -10.02
C VAL A 26 -8.69 -17.32 -10.94
N GLU A 27 -9.66 -16.47 -11.29
CA GLU A 27 -9.44 -15.29 -12.12
C GLU A 27 -8.71 -14.22 -11.30
N LEU A 28 -9.08 -14.04 -10.03
CA LEU A 28 -8.38 -13.15 -9.11
C LEU A 28 -6.93 -13.60 -8.86
N ALA A 29 -6.71 -14.92 -8.71
CA ALA A 29 -5.37 -15.49 -8.62
C ALA A 29 -4.54 -15.21 -9.89
N ALA A 30 -5.14 -15.40 -11.07
CA ALA A 30 -4.50 -15.11 -12.34
C ALA A 30 -4.17 -13.63 -12.52
N LEU A 31 -5.05 -12.73 -12.05
CA LEU A 31 -4.80 -11.29 -12.04
C LEU A 31 -3.58 -10.93 -11.18
N LEU A 32 -3.42 -11.54 -10.01
CA LEU A 32 -2.23 -11.35 -9.17
C LEU A 32 -0.96 -11.85 -9.87
N GLU A 33 -1.00 -13.02 -10.50
CA GLU A 33 0.16 -13.54 -11.23
C GLU A 33 0.53 -12.66 -12.43
N GLN A 34 -0.47 -12.20 -13.18
CA GLN A 34 -0.25 -11.30 -14.30
C GLN A 34 0.31 -9.95 -13.83
N ALA A 35 -0.17 -9.43 -12.70
CA ALA A 35 0.34 -8.21 -12.10
C ALA A 35 1.79 -8.35 -11.63
N TRP A 36 2.16 -9.52 -11.12
CA TRP A 36 3.55 -9.83 -10.84
C TRP A 36 4.37 -9.86 -12.13
N GLU A 37 3.90 -10.52 -13.18
CA GLU A 37 4.66 -10.62 -14.43
C GLU A 37 4.82 -9.27 -15.15
N LEU A 38 3.77 -8.44 -15.17
CA LEU A 38 3.76 -7.10 -15.77
C LEU A 38 4.38 -6.03 -14.85
N ARG A 39 5.02 -6.42 -13.76
CA ARG A 39 5.66 -5.48 -12.83
C ARG A 39 6.72 -4.63 -13.52
N ARG A 40 7.00 -3.46 -12.95
CA ARG A 40 8.14 -2.66 -13.40
C ARG A 40 9.45 -3.39 -13.24
N HIS A 41 10.15 -3.51 -14.36
CA HIS A 41 11.38 -4.26 -14.48
C HIS A 41 12.40 -3.50 -15.35
N ASP A 42 12.92 -2.40 -14.80
CA ASP A 42 13.94 -1.58 -15.47
C ASP A 42 15.30 -2.31 -15.38
N ASP A 43 15.51 -3.32 -16.24
CA ASP A 43 16.72 -4.16 -16.31
C ASP A 43 17.55 -3.93 -17.59
N THR A 44 17.12 -3.02 -18.44
CA THR A 44 17.78 -2.70 -19.72
C THR A 44 18.61 -1.42 -19.63
N PRO A 45 19.85 -1.41 -20.16
CA PRO A 45 20.65 -0.20 -20.26
C PRO A 45 19.96 0.89 -21.08
N PRO A 46 20.14 2.18 -20.76
CA PRO A 46 21.01 2.74 -19.71
C PRO A 46 20.33 2.87 -18.34
N ASN A 47 19.09 2.37 -18.19
CA ASN A 47 18.26 2.58 -17.01
C ASN A 47 18.28 1.39 -16.04
N ASP A 48 19.28 0.51 -16.13
CA ASP A 48 19.32 -0.71 -15.34
C ASP A 48 19.38 -0.37 -13.84
N LYS A 49 18.34 -0.78 -13.13
CA LYS A 49 18.24 -0.59 -11.68
C LYS A 49 18.75 -1.83 -10.95
N PRO A 50 19.30 -1.69 -9.73
CA PRO A 50 19.67 -2.85 -8.92
C PRO A 50 18.42 -3.61 -8.45
N GLN A 51 18.58 -4.91 -8.21
CA GLN A 51 17.51 -5.76 -7.71
C GLN A 51 17.09 -5.31 -6.29
N GLY A 52 15.81 -5.03 -6.13
CA GLY A 52 15.24 -4.45 -4.89
C GLY A 52 14.88 -2.97 -5.01
N HIS A 53 15.30 -2.30 -6.09
CA HIS A 53 14.86 -0.94 -6.42
C HIS A 53 13.34 -0.91 -6.69
N PRO A 54 12.60 0.18 -6.42
CA PRO A 54 11.16 0.27 -6.69
C PRO A 54 10.75 -0.08 -8.13
N PHE A 55 11.61 0.23 -9.10
CA PHE A 55 11.43 -0.08 -10.52
C PHE A 55 12.05 -1.41 -10.97
N ARG A 56 12.64 -2.18 -10.05
CA ARG A 56 13.14 -3.54 -10.31
C ARG A 56 13.10 -4.37 -9.01
N ARG A 57 11.90 -4.53 -8.45
CA ARG A 57 11.73 -5.19 -7.13
C ARG A 57 12.12 -6.66 -7.15
N SER A 58 11.78 -7.38 -8.23
CA SER A 58 12.15 -8.79 -8.34
C SER A 58 12.44 -9.34 -9.72
N ASN A 59 13.39 -10.28 -9.76
CA ASN A 59 13.73 -11.11 -10.93
C ASN A 59 13.08 -12.50 -10.86
N LEU A 60 12.31 -12.84 -9.81
CA LEU A 60 11.63 -14.12 -9.74
C LEU A 60 10.54 -14.18 -10.82
N PRO A 61 10.52 -15.22 -11.66
CA PRO A 61 9.47 -15.37 -12.66
C PRO A 61 8.13 -15.66 -11.97
N GLY A 62 7.04 -15.14 -12.53
CA GLY A 62 5.69 -15.57 -12.15
C GLY A 62 5.32 -16.91 -12.81
N LEU A 63 4.03 -17.22 -12.86
CA LEU A 63 3.56 -18.33 -13.68
C LEU A 63 3.91 -18.13 -15.17
N PRO A 64 4.35 -19.20 -15.87
CA PRO A 64 4.55 -19.13 -17.30
C PRO A 64 3.31 -18.64 -18.05
N HIS A 65 3.51 -17.78 -19.06
CA HIS A 65 2.43 -17.14 -19.79
C HIS A 65 1.41 -18.13 -20.40
N TYR A 66 1.84 -19.33 -20.79
CA TYR A 66 0.94 -20.36 -21.31
C TYR A 66 -0.01 -20.92 -20.23
N LEU A 67 0.41 -20.98 -18.95
CA LEU A 67 -0.47 -21.36 -17.84
C LEU A 67 -1.41 -20.22 -17.48
N LEU A 68 -0.95 -18.98 -17.52
CA LEU A 68 -1.82 -17.81 -17.31
C LEU A 68 -2.99 -17.77 -18.28
N LYS A 69 -2.76 -18.13 -19.55
CA LYS A 69 -3.83 -18.26 -20.56
C LYS A 69 -4.89 -19.29 -20.22
N LEU A 70 -4.57 -20.33 -19.43
CA LEU A 70 -5.54 -21.33 -18.99
C LEU A 70 -6.50 -20.77 -17.93
N PHE A 71 -6.06 -19.78 -17.17
CA PHE A 71 -6.85 -19.13 -16.12
C PHE A 71 -7.51 -17.83 -16.58
N ALA A 72 -7.02 -17.23 -17.67
CA ALA A 72 -7.63 -16.11 -18.36
C ALA A 72 -8.89 -16.55 -19.13
N CYS A 73 -9.90 -17.07 -18.42
CA CYS A 73 -11.22 -17.34 -18.97
C CYS A 73 -12.00 -16.02 -19.11
N THR A 74 -11.52 -15.09 -19.92
CA THR A 74 -12.25 -14.05 -20.68
C THR A 74 -11.21 -13.10 -21.28
N GLU A 75 -10.89 -13.25 -22.56
CA GLU A 75 -10.04 -12.29 -23.28
C GLU A 75 -10.62 -10.86 -23.26
N ASP A 76 -11.92 -10.70 -22.97
CA ASP A 76 -12.62 -9.42 -22.98
C ASP A 76 -12.48 -8.60 -21.68
N ASN A 77 -12.22 -9.21 -20.52
CA ASN A 77 -12.18 -8.47 -19.23
C ASN A 77 -10.80 -7.91 -18.85
N ILE A 78 -9.72 -8.47 -19.41
CA ILE A 78 -8.33 -8.14 -19.02
C ILE A 78 -7.61 -7.29 -20.07
N LYS A 79 -7.96 -7.44 -21.37
CA LYS A 79 -7.46 -6.51 -22.40
C LYS A 79 -7.86 -5.07 -22.07
N ASP A 80 -9.09 -4.85 -21.58
CA ASP A 80 -9.53 -3.53 -21.09
C ASP A 80 -8.75 -3.03 -19.85
N ILE A 81 -8.23 -3.89 -18.97
CA ILE A 81 -7.42 -3.41 -17.82
C ILE A 81 -6.09 -2.80 -18.28
N CYS A 82 -5.53 -3.35 -19.36
CA CYS A 82 -4.29 -2.87 -19.97
C CYS A 82 -4.51 -1.78 -21.04
N ASP A 83 -5.69 -1.74 -21.66
CA ASP A 83 -6.01 -0.84 -22.79
C ASP A 83 -7.00 0.29 -22.43
N SER A 84 -7.75 0.22 -21.32
CA SER A 84 -8.78 1.23 -21.02
C SER A 84 -8.21 2.52 -20.44
N ASP A 85 -8.36 3.56 -21.23
CA ASP A 85 -8.12 4.97 -20.97
C ASP A 85 -9.21 5.51 -20.02
N PRO A 86 -8.89 6.05 -18.83
CA PRO A 86 -9.71 7.13 -18.29
C PRO A 86 -9.31 8.37 -19.07
N GLN A 87 -10.23 8.93 -19.87
CA GLN A 87 -10.06 10.24 -20.48
C GLN A 87 -9.67 11.27 -19.41
N VAL A 88 -8.37 11.44 -19.22
CA VAL A 88 -7.82 12.67 -18.67
C VAL A 88 -7.84 13.60 -19.86
N GLU A 89 -8.90 14.42 -19.94
CA GLU A 89 -8.86 15.63 -20.74
C GLU A 89 -7.50 16.29 -20.51
N ALA A 90 -6.76 16.45 -21.60
CA ALA A 90 -5.44 17.05 -21.59
C ALA A 90 -5.53 18.47 -21.03
N VAL A 91 -5.40 18.62 -19.72
CA VAL A 91 -5.06 19.89 -19.11
C VAL A 91 -3.61 20.15 -19.49
N ASN A 92 -3.42 21.11 -20.39
CA ASN A 92 -2.14 21.61 -20.90
C ASN A 92 -1.03 21.59 -19.84
N LEU A 93 -0.21 20.54 -19.85
CA LEU A 93 1.05 20.47 -19.13
C LEU A 93 2.18 20.83 -20.10
N PRO A 94 3.17 21.64 -19.68
CA PRO A 94 4.27 22.09 -20.54
C PRO A 94 5.16 20.92 -21.03
N PRO A 95 5.90 21.10 -22.14
CA PRO A 95 6.32 20.01 -23.02
C PRO A 95 7.52 19.16 -22.59
N ASN A 96 7.96 19.22 -21.32
CA ASN A 96 9.21 18.59 -20.88
C ASN A 96 9.01 17.49 -19.83
N ASN A 97 8.01 16.61 -20.03
CA ASN A 97 7.85 15.40 -19.22
C ASN A 97 8.39 14.20 -20.01
N PRO A 98 9.52 13.58 -19.63
CA PRO A 98 10.19 12.53 -20.43
C PRO A 98 9.48 11.16 -20.38
N CYS A 99 8.16 11.12 -20.17
CA CYS A 99 7.38 9.89 -20.02
C CYS A 99 6.27 9.72 -21.07
N LEU A 100 6.30 10.45 -22.19
CA LEU A 100 5.33 10.26 -23.27
C LEU A 100 6.05 9.98 -24.59
N GLU A 101 6.01 8.69 -24.99
CA GLU A 101 6.01 8.10 -26.34
C GLU A 101 6.10 6.55 -26.17
N PRO A 102 5.58 5.68 -27.07
CA PRO A 102 4.28 5.60 -27.77
C PRO A 102 3.41 4.41 -27.24
N ARG A 103 2.14 4.38 -27.65
CA ARG A 103 0.98 3.59 -27.16
C ARG A 103 1.02 2.04 -27.23
N ASP A 104 2.17 1.36 -27.29
CA ASP A 104 2.24 -0.10 -27.47
C ASP A 104 3.04 -0.87 -26.40
N LEU A 105 3.39 -0.25 -25.27
CA LEU A 105 4.04 -0.96 -24.15
C LEU A 105 2.98 -1.50 -23.17
N PRO A 106 3.06 -2.78 -22.75
CA PRO A 106 2.17 -3.31 -21.72
C PRO A 106 2.23 -2.39 -20.49
N ARG A 107 1.07 -1.96 -20.00
CA ARG A 107 1.00 -1.14 -18.78
C ARG A 107 1.77 -1.84 -17.67
N CYS A 108 2.80 -1.15 -17.23
CA CYS A 108 3.70 -1.62 -16.21
C CYS A 108 3.03 -1.49 -14.83
N VAL A 109 2.93 -2.58 -14.07
CA VAL A 109 2.32 -2.57 -12.74
C VAL A 109 3.34 -2.10 -11.69
N MET A 110 2.95 -1.11 -10.90
CA MET A 110 3.67 -0.69 -9.70
C MET A 110 2.74 -0.76 -8.50
N TRP A 111 3.09 -1.60 -7.52
CA TRP A 111 2.33 -1.71 -6.28
C TRP A 111 2.87 -0.76 -5.20
N ASP A 112 2.01 -0.49 -4.23
CA ASP A 112 2.32 0.35 -3.09
C ASP A 112 3.50 -0.20 -2.27
N HIS A 113 4.09 0.66 -1.45
CA HIS A 113 5.17 0.29 -0.55
C HIS A 113 4.63 -0.52 0.64
N LEU A 114 5.42 -1.41 1.24
CA LEU A 114 5.02 -2.23 2.40
C LEU A 114 4.42 -1.40 3.57
N ILE A 115 4.83 -0.13 3.71
CA ILE A 115 4.30 0.79 4.72
C ILE A 115 2.78 1.02 4.56
N TYR A 116 2.28 0.98 3.33
CA TYR A 116 0.84 1.07 3.05
C TYR A 116 0.10 -0.05 3.76
N ALA A 117 0.56 -1.29 3.57
CA ALA A 117 -0.03 -2.45 4.21
C ALA A 117 0.02 -2.34 5.74
N TYR A 118 1.15 -1.85 6.29
CA TYR A 118 1.30 -1.59 7.72
C TYR A 118 0.26 -0.57 8.24
N MET A 119 0.05 0.55 7.53
CA MET A 119 -0.93 1.56 7.94
C MET A 119 -2.35 1.00 7.96
N ILE A 120 -2.73 0.31 6.89
CA ILE A 120 -4.06 -0.27 6.77
C ILE A 120 -4.27 -1.39 7.80
N GLU A 121 -3.28 -2.24 8.06
CA GLU A 121 -3.41 -3.32 9.06
C GLU A 121 -3.50 -2.79 10.50
N ASN A 122 -2.92 -1.62 10.82
CA ASN A 122 -3.09 -0.99 12.14
C ASN A 122 -4.54 -0.62 12.47
N THR A 123 -5.42 -0.52 11.47
CA THR A 123 -6.86 -0.30 11.67
C THR A 123 -7.59 -1.52 12.25
N ARG A 124 -6.94 -2.69 12.30
CA ARG A 124 -7.49 -4.02 12.62
C ARG A 124 -8.41 -4.61 11.56
N VAL A 125 -8.35 -4.07 10.34
CA VAL A 125 -9.22 -4.51 9.24
C VAL A 125 -9.09 -6.00 8.91
N TYR A 126 -7.88 -6.57 9.06
CA TYR A 126 -7.65 -8.00 8.86
C TYR A 126 -8.44 -8.84 9.88
N GLU A 127 -8.28 -8.58 11.17
CA GLU A 127 -8.96 -9.34 12.22
C GLU A 127 -10.48 -9.16 12.17
N ILE A 128 -10.94 -7.93 11.88
CA ILE A 128 -12.37 -7.62 11.74
C ILE A 128 -12.98 -8.44 10.59
N PHE A 129 -12.36 -8.45 9.40
CA PHE A 129 -12.90 -9.22 8.28
C PHE A 129 -12.74 -10.73 8.45
N ARG A 130 -11.71 -11.21 9.17
CA ARG A 130 -11.62 -12.62 9.60
C ARG A 130 -12.85 -12.99 10.44
N LYS A 131 -13.23 -12.12 11.37
CA LYS A 131 -14.41 -12.33 12.23
C LYS A 131 -15.71 -12.27 11.43
N VAL A 132 -15.84 -11.34 10.47
CA VAL A 132 -16.98 -11.28 9.54
C VAL A 132 -17.14 -12.62 8.80
N LEU A 133 -16.06 -13.15 8.23
CA LEU A 133 -16.08 -14.45 7.54
C LEU A 133 -16.50 -15.58 8.48
N HIS A 134 -15.93 -15.62 9.69
CA HIS A 134 -16.28 -16.61 10.69
C HIS A 134 -17.77 -16.57 11.03
N GLU A 135 -18.31 -15.39 11.30
CA GLU A 135 -19.72 -15.21 11.68
C GLU A 135 -20.69 -15.51 10.54
N PHE A 136 -20.36 -15.23 9.26
CA PHE A 136 -21.21 -15.64 8.13
C PHE A 136 -21.15 -17.14 7.81
N ARG A 137 -20.04 -17.82 8.16
CA ARG A 137 -19.85 -19.25 7.88
C ARG A 137 -20.38 -20.16 8.99
N HIS A 138 -20.26 -19.74 10.24
CA HIS A 138 -20.56 -20.57 11.42
C HIS A 138 -21.64 -19.97 12.30
N GLY A 139 -21.88 -18.67 12.20
CA GLY A 139 -22.86 -17.95 13.00
C GLY A 139 -24.13 -17.66 12.21
N GLU A 140 -25.20 -17.39 12.95
CA GLU A 140 -26.45 -16.83 12.40
C GLU A 140 -26.64 -15.36 12.80
N GLN A 141 -25.69 -14.80 13.57
CA GLN A 141 -25.82 -13.47 14.20
C GLN A 141 -25.92 -12.33 13.18
N LEU A 142 -25.26 -12.46 12.03
CA LEU A 142 -25.23 -11.43 10.99
C LEU A 142 -26.37 -11.56 9.97
N GLY A 143 -27.20 -12.60 10.10
CA GLY A 143 -28.26 -12.90 9.15
C GLY A 143 -27.75 -13.42 7.81
N VAL A 144 -28.62 -13.38 6.80
CA VAL A 144 -28.32 -13.86 5.45
C VAL A 144 -27.68 -12.74 4.62
N PRO A 145 -26.54 -12.98 3.95
CA PRO A 145 -25.91 -11.98 3.10
C PRO A 145 -26.78 -11.64 1.88
N ILE A 146 -26.66 -10.42 1.36
CA ILE A 146 -27.35 -10.03 0.12
C ILE A 146 -26.64 -10.64 -1.10
N GLU A 147 -27.32 -10.63 -2.24
CA GLU A 147 -26.75 -11.06 -3.52
C GLU A 147 -25.43 -10.34 -3.82
N GLY A 148 -24.40 -11.10 -4.20
CA GLY A 148 -23.07 -10.58 -4.47
C GLY A 148 -22.14 -10.50 -3.26
N ALA A 149 -22.67 -10.44 -2.03
CA ALA A 149 -21.82 -10.53 -0.83
C ALA A 149 -21.22 -11.93 -0.66
N GLU A 150 -21.92 -12.96 -1.13
CA GLU A 150 -21.41 -14.34 -1.18
C GLU A 150 -20.12 -14.49 -2.00
N HIS A 151 -20.01 -13.75 -3.11
CA HIS A 151 -18.82 -13.73 -3.96
C HIS A 151 -17.66 -13.09 -3.21
N TRP A 152 -17.90 -11.95 -2.56
CA TRP A 152 -16.89 -11.31 -1.72
C TRP A 152 -16.43 -12.23 -0.57
N LEU A 153 -17.35 -12.88 0.13
CA LEU A 153 -17.04 -13.82 1.22
C LEU A 153 -16.16 -14.97 0.72
N ARG A 154 -16.57 -15.62 -0.39
CA ARG A 154 -15.82 -16.71 -1.01
C ARG A 154 -14.43 -16.26 -1.49
N ASN A 155 -14.35 -15.14 -2.19
CA ASN A 155 -13.11 -14.64 -2.77
C ASN A 155 -12.11 -14.22 -1.68
N THR A 156 -12.59 -13.54 -0.65
CA THR A 156 -11.75 -13.11 0.47
C THR A 156 -11.19 -14.31 1.25
N GLU A 157 -12.03 -15.31 1.50
CA GLU A 157 -11.61 -16.55 2.16
C GLU A 157 -10.56 -17.31 1.34
N GLU A 158 -10.84 -17.54 0.05
CA GLU A 158 -9.95 -18.31 -0.84
C GLU A 158 -8.61 -17.60 -1.11
N LEU A 159 -8.57 -16.27 -1.20
CA LEU A 159 -7.34 -15.52 -1.46
C LEU A 159 -6.46 -15.33 -0.24
N PHE A 160 -7.05 -15.09 0.94
CA PHE A 160 -6.30 -14.54 2.09
C PHE A 160 -6.37 -15.37 3.37
N TYR A 161 -7.34 -16.29 3.49
CA TYR A 161 -7.53 -17.12 4.69
C TYR A 161 -7.34 -18.61 4.43
N LYS A 162 -7.27 -19.02 3.17
CA LYS A 162 -6.94 -20.39 2.75
C LYS A 162 -5.49 -20.48 2.30
N GLU A 163 -4.89 -21.66 2.45
CA GLU A 163 -3.57 -21.94 1.91
C GLU A 163 -3.66 -22.06 0.37
N PRO A 164 -2.97 -21.17 -0.39
CA PRO A 164 -3.03 -21.19 -1.83
C PRO A 164 -2.13 -22.30 -2.41
N ALA A 165 -2.39 -22.69 -3.66
CA ALA A 165 -1.54 -23.66 -4.35
C ALA A 165 -0.07 -23.18 -4.42
N SER A 166 0.87 -24.10 -4.18
CA SER A 166 2.28 -23.78 -3.95
C SER A 166 3.02 -23.16 -5.15
N PHE A 167 2.44 -23.23 -6.35
CA PHE A 167 3.04 -22.70 -7.57
C PHE A 167 2.73 -21.21 -7.81
N PHE A 168 1.83 -20.61 -7.04
CA PHE A 168 1.53 -19.19 -7.16
C PHE A 168 2.59 -18.33 -6.44
N ILE A 169 2.94 -17.19 -7.03
CA ILE A 169 3.91 -16.23 -6.49
C ILE A 169 3.50 -15.69 -5.14
N TYR A 170 2.20 -15.56 -4.90
CA TYR A 170 1.64 -15.10 -3.63
C TYR A 170 1.50 -16.21 -2.57
N SER A 171 1.89 -17.45 -2.89
CA SER A 171 1.93 -18.55 -1.92
C SER A 171 3.15 -18.42 -1.00
N LEU A 172 2.96 -17.74 0.13
CA LEU A 172 3.98 -17.54 1.16
C LEU A 172 3.98 -18.64 2.23
N GLY A 173 2.89 -19.39 2.33
CA GLY A 173 2.69 -20.47 3.29
C GLY A 173 3.64 -21.63 3.02
N SER A 174 4.25 -22.14 4.07
CA SER A 174 5.04 -23.38 4.02
C SER A 174 5.19 -23.94 5.42
N PHE A 175 5.76 -25.14 5.55
CA PHE A 175 6.12 -25.68 6.86
C PHE A 175 7.09 -24.77 7.65
N ILE A 176 7.91 -23.98 6.95
CA ILE A 176 8.85 -23.01 7.56
C ILE A 176 8.12 -21.73 7.96
N ARG A 177 7.06 -21.36 7.23
CA ARG A 177 6.25 -20.16 7.46
C ARG A 177 4.78 -20.57 7.58
N PRO A 178 4.40 -21.22 8.71
CA PRO A 178 3.07 -21.80 8.84
C PRO A 178 1.97 -20.75 9.02
N ASN A 179 2.33 -19.52 9.43
CA ASN A 179 1.37 -18.47 9.74
C ASN A 179 1.64 -17.18 8.96
N LEU A 180 0.65 -16.76 8.16
CA LEU A 180 0.70 -15.52 7.40
C LEU A 180 0.72 -14.28 8.30
N CYS A 181 0.03 -14.29 9.45
CA CYS A 181 0.07 -13.19 10.42
C CYS A 181 1.49 -12.98 10.96
N SER A 182 2.17 -14.07 11.35
CA SER A 182 3.57 -13.99 11.77
C SER A 182 4.48 -13.50 10.65
N SER A 183 4.21 -13.92 9.42
CA SER A 183 5.00 -13.51 8.23
C SER A 183 4.82 -12.02 7.92
N ARG A 184 3.61 -11.47 8.06
CA ARG A 184 3.33 -10.02 7.95
C ARG A 184 4.06 -9.21 9.00
N ARG A 185 3.88 -9.58 10.27
CA ARG A 185 4.52 -8.90 11.40
C ARG A 185 6.05 -8.94 11.29
N ASN A 186 6.61 -10.07 10.85
CA ASN A 186 8.05 -10.18 10.55
C ASN A 186 8.47 -9.24 9.41
N ALA A 187 7.70 -9.14 8.32
CA ALA A 187 8.03 -8.23 7.21
C ALA A 187 8.04 -6.76 7.65
N TYR A 188 7.05 -6.31 8.44
CA TYR A 188 7.03 -4.96 9.01
C TYR A 188 8.20 -4.69 9.95
N TYR A 189 8.50 -5.64 10.84
CA TYR A 189 9.61 -5.51 11.75
C TYR A 189 10.96 -5.45 11.01
N ARG A 190 11.15 -6.27 9.97
CA ARG A 190 12.37 -6.24 9.15
C ARG A 190 12.54 -4.93 8.40
N MET A 191 11.46 -4.39 7.82
CA MET A 191 11.53 -3.18 7.01
C MET A 191 11.63 -1.89 7.83
N PHE A 192 10.91 -1.81 8.95
CA PHE A 192 10.74 -0.57 9.71
C PHE A 192 11.13 -0.66 11.19
N GLY A 193 11.43 -1.87 11.70
CA GLY A 193 11.59 -2.08 13.14
C GLY A 193 10.30 -1.88 13.96
N MET A 194 9.15 -1.79 13.29
CA MET A 194 7.86 -1.45 13.90
C MET A 194 7.02 -2.70 14.16
N GLU A 195 6.21 -2.65 15.22
CA GLU A 195 5.18 -3.63 15.52
C GLU A 195 3.79 -3.01 15.30
N LEU A 196 2.79 -3.84 15.01
CA LEU A 196 1.41 -3.37 14.98
C LEU A 196 0.98 -2.90 16.37
N ASN A 197 0.23 -1.80 16.43
CA ASN A 197 -0.25 -1.20 17.68
C ASN A 197 -1.23 -2.10 18.44
N HIS A 198 -1.74 -3.14 17.78
CA HIS A 198 -2.61 -4.14 18.38
C HIS A 198 -1.90 -5.49 18.45
N GLN A 199 -2.04 -6.12 19.62
CA GLN A 199 -1.80 -7.54 19.78
C GLN A 199 -3.08 -8.21 19.29
N GLY A 200 -3.01 -8.96 18.18
CA GLY A 200 -4.18 -9.70 17.68
C GLY A 200 -4.77 -10.61 18.78
N GLU A 201 -6.00 -11.10 18.59
CA GLU A 201 -6.65 -11.98 19.57
C GLU A 201 -5.76 -13.19 19.93
N ASP A 202 -5.09 -13.73 18.91
CA ASP A 202 -4.06 -14.72 19.06
C ASP A 202 -2.71 -13.98 19.24
N LYS A 203 -2.10 -14.06 20.43
CA LYS A 203 -0.70 -13.63 20.68
C LYS A 203 0.25 -14.59 19.95
N ILE A 204 0.20 -14.60 18.63
CA ILE A 204 1.00 -15.48 17.80
C ILE A 204 2.43 -14.93 17.85
N PRO A 205 3.39 -15.66 18.45
CA PRO A 205 4.77 -15.22 18.42
C PRO A 205 5.25 -15.22 16.96
N TYR A 206 6.12 -14.27 16.65
CA TYR A 206 6.81 -14.22 15.37
C TYR A 206 8.27 -13.91 15.59
N GLU A 207 9.11 -14.35 14.65
CA GLU A 207 10.54 -14.14 14.74
C GLU A 207 10.88 -12.67 14.50
N LYS A 208 11.62 -12.06 15.43
CA LYS A 208 12.17 -10.71 15.26
C LYS A 208 13.56 -10.83 14.65
N ALA A 209 13.71 -10.33 13.43
CA ALA A 209 15.01 -10.33 12.76
C ALA A 209 16.02 -9.48 13.55
N GLN A 210 17.23 -9.99 13.73
CA GLN A 210 18.30 -9.30 14.46
C GLN A 210 18.71 -7.99 13.79
N ALA A 211 18.79 -8.00 12.45
CA ALA A 211 19.04 -6.81 11.65
C ALA A 211 17.72 -6.22 11.19
N ALA A 212 16.98 -5.57 12.09
CA ALA A 212 15.80 -4.78 11.75
C ALA A 212 16.17 -3.30 11.64
N ASN A 213 15.37 -2.51 10.93
CA ASN A 213 15.55 -1.06 10.82
C ASN A 213 14.98 -0.34 12.05
N SER A 214 15.49 -0.62 13.26
CA SER A 214 14.96 -0.09 14.53
C SER A 214 15.00 1.43 14.65
N GLU A 215 15.90 2.10 13.92
CA GLU A 215 16.04 3.57 13.91
C GLU A 215 15.15 4.26 12.89
N PHE A 216 14.37 3.51 12.09
CA PHE A 216 13.59 4.06 10.98
C PHE A 216 12.66 5.18 11.45
N VAL A 217 11.90 4.95 12.53
CA VAL A 217 10.95 5.93 13.06
C VAL A 217 11.67 7.22 13.46
N TYR A 218 12.81 7.11 14.14
CA TYR A 218 13.58 8.28 14.56
C TYR A 218 14.07 9.11 13.37
N ILE A 219 14.69 8.47 12.38
CA ILE A 219 15.22 9.16 11.19
C ILE A 219 14.07 9.74 10.36
N PHE A 220 12.96 9.01 10.23
CA PHE A 220 11.79 9.45 9.50
C PHE A 220 11.12 10.67 10.16
N GLU A 221 11.02 10.70 11.49
CA GLU A 221 10.48 11.86 12.20
C GLU A 221 11.38 13.09 12.09
N GLU A 222 12.70 12.93 12.18
CA GLU A 222 13.64 14.04 11.96
C GLU A 222 13.53 14.56 10.51
N PHE A 223 13.45 13.66 9.52
CA PHE A 223 13.22 14.03 8.12
C PHE A 223 11.94 14.86 7.95
N LEU A 224 10.82 14.41 8.53
CA LEU A 224 9.55 15.13 8.45
C LEU A 224 9.60 16.50 9.15
N ARG A 225 10.34 16.63 10.26
CA ARG A 225 10.54 17.91 10.96
C ARG A 225 11.32 18.90 10.11
N GLU A 226 12.42 18.48 9.50
CA GLU A 226 13.23 19.35 8.64
C GLU A 226 12.46 19.79 7.39
N VAL A 227 11.71 18.87 6.75
CA VAL A 227 10.85 19.24 5.62
C VAL A 227 9.74 20.21 6.06
N TRP A 228 9.18 20.05 7.26
CA TRP A 228 8.21 20.99 7.81
C TRP A 228 8.78 22.40 8.00
N LEU A 229 10.04 22.52 8.42
CA LEU A 229 10.73 23.81 8.47
C LEU A 229 10.85 24.43 7.07
N GLY A 230 11.15 23.63 6.05
CA GLY A 230 11.07 23.99 4.64
C GLY A 230 9.70 24.55 4.26
N VAL A 231 8.64 23.84 4.63
CA VAL A 231 7.25 24.21 4.32
C VAL A 231 6.85 25.54 4.96
N ILE A 232 7.29 25.81 6.20
CA ILE A 232 7.01 27.09 6.88
C ILE A 232 7.75 28.24 6.18
N ASN A 233 9.00 28.02 5.77
CA ASN A 233 9.88 29.09 5.32
C ASN A 233 9.95 29.26 3.80
N VAL A 234 9.23 28.45 3.01
CA VAL A 234 9.28 28.50 1.54
C VAL A 234 8.96 29.89 0.95
N ASN A 235 8.07 30.65 1.60
CA ASN A 235 7.70 32.01 1.19
C ASN A 235 8.37 33.09 2.05
N ASN A 236 9.36 32.71 2.86
CA ASN A 236 10.04 33.65 3.74
C ASN A 236 10.97 34.56 2.92
N THR A 237 10.57 35.82 2.77
CA THR A 237 11.33 36.86 2.06
C THR A 237 12.08 37.81 2.99
N SER A 238 11.94 37.66 4.31
CA SER A 238 12.54 38.55 5.30
C SER A 238 12.96 37.81 6.57
N GLY A 239 14.23 37.93 6.92
CA GLY A 239 14.82 37.24 8.09
C GLY A 239 15.69 36.05 7.68
N SER A 240 16.24 35.35 8.68
CA SER A 240 17.03 34.13 8.43
C SER A 240 16.10 32.97 8.07
N ASN A 241 16.39 32.29 6.96
CA ASN A 241 15.72 31.05 6.57
C ASN A 241 16.51 29.87 7.17
N PRO A 242 15.94 29.13 8.15
CA PRO A 242 16.62 27.99 8.77
C PRO A 242 16.53 26.70 7.97
N THR A 243 15.88 26.67 6.80
CA THR A 243 15.78 25.47 5.96
C THR A 243 17.16 25.02 5.49
N ASP A 244 17.49 23.75 5.75
CA ASP A 244 18.74 23.13 5.33
C ASP A 244 18.46 21.97 4.36
N ASP A 245 18.58 22.26 3.06
CA ASP A 245 18.34 21.27 2.00
C ASP A 245 19.36 20.13 2.03
N ALA A 246 20.58 20.39 2.51
CA ALA A 246 21.61 19.37 2.62
C ALA A 246 21.29 18.39 3.75
N GLU A 247 20.79 18.86 4.90
CA GLU A 247 20.38 17.97 5.98
C GLU A 247 19.16 17.12 5.59
N ILE A 248 18.18 17.69 4.89
CA ILE A 248 17.04 16.92 4.37
C ILE A 248 17.52 15.84 3.39
N ALA A 249 18.46 16.17 2.50
CA ALA A 249 19.05 15.20 1.56
C ALA A 249 19.80 14.07 2.30
N ASN A 250 20.60 14.41 3.32
CA ASN A 250 21.30 13.42 4.14
C ASN A 250 20.33 12.49 4.88
N LEU A 251 19.21 13.01 5.39
CA LEU A 251 18.17 12.20 6.04
C LEU A 251 17.44 11.31 5.03
N ALA A 252 17.15 11.82 3.83
CA ALA A 252 16.58 11.04 2.74
C ALA A 252 17.51 9.91 2.29
N GLU A 253 18.82 10.16 2.18
CA GLU A 253 19.83 9.15 1.85
C GLU A 253 19.91 8.05 2.92
N LYS A 254 19.90 8.41 4.22
CA LYS A 254 19.84 7.43 5.30
C LYS A 254 18.59 6.54 5.22
N LEU A 255 17.43 7.14 4.94
CA LEU A 255 16.19 6.37 4.74
C LEU A 255 16.27 5.47 3.51
N HIS A 256 16.81 5.99 2.40
CA HIS A 256 17.06 5.23 1.18
C HIS A 256 17.90 3.98 1.46
N ASP A 257 19.06 4.15 2.10
CA ASP A 257 19.98 3.06 2.41
C ASP A 257 19.34 2.00 3.32
N MET A 258 18.63 2.44 4.35
CA MET A 258 17.93 1.55 5.27
C MET A 258 16.87 0.69 4.54
N LEU A 259 16.09 1.29 3.66
CA LEU A 259 15.00 0.60 2.96
C LEU A 259 15.52 -0.31 1.84
N VAL A 260 16.43 0.19 0.99
CA VAL A 260 16.99 -0.58 -0.13
C VAL A 260 17.79 -1.78 0.37
N THR A 261 18.55 -1.63 1.45
CA THR A 261 19.32 -2.75 2.05
C THR A 261 18.43 -3.93 2.44
N ARG A 262 17.17 -3.70 2.83
CA ARG A 262 16.21 -4.77 3.17
C ARG A 262 15.63 -5.47 1.95
N ARG A 263 15.71 -4.84 0.78
CA ARG A 263 15.18 -5.34 -0.50
C ARG A 263 16.23 -5.97 -1.40
N LEU A 264 17.52 -5.83 -1.06
CA LEU A 264 18.62 -6.42 -1.82
C LEU A 264 18.34 -7.90 -2.13
N GLY A 265 18.57 -8.29 -3.38
CA GLY A 265 18.33 -9.66 -3.84
C GLY A 265 16.86 -10.07 -3.87
N SER A 266 15.91 -9.12 -3.99
CA SER A 266 14.45 -9.35 -3.92
C SER A 266 13.95 -9.86 -2.59
N ASN A 267 14.72 -9.64 -1.55
CA ASN A 267 14.26 -9.92 -0.22
C ASN A 267 13.00 -9.10 0.08
N LEU A 268 11.99 -9.72 0.69
CA LEU A 268 10.66 -9.13 0.98
C LEU A 268 9.77 -8.81 -0.24
N ALA A 269 10.21 -8.99 -1.48
CA ALA A 269 9.42 -8.56 -2.64
C ALA A 269 8.09 -9.32 -2.78
N ARG A 270 8.08 -10.62 -2.49
CA ARG A 270 6.86 -11.46 -2.53
C ARG A 270 5.94 -11.15 -1.36
N GLU A 271 6.50 -11.02 -0.17
CA GLU A 271 5.80 -10.63 1.05
C GLU A 271 5.10 -9.29 0.86
N GLU A 272 5.84 -8.28 0.39
CA GLU A 272 5.28 -6.97 0.11
C GLU A 272 4.18 -7.04 -0.93
N PHE A 273 4.42 -7.68 -2.07
CA PHE A 273 3.41 -7.81 -3.12
C PHE A 273 2.11 -8.41 -2.59
N PHE A 274 2.17 -9.51 -1.85
CA PHE A 274 0.99 -10.18 -1.34
C PHE A 274 0.29 -9.38 -0.23
N PHE A 275 1.03 -8.82 0.72
CA PHE A 275 0.43 -8.09 1.84
C PHE A 275 -0.15 -6.74 1.43
N VAL A 276 0.49 -6.05 0.47
CA VAL A 276 -0.07 -4.85 -0.15
C VAL A 276 -1.35 -5.18 -0.92
N SER A 277 -1.39 -6.28 -1.68
CA SER A 277 -2.62 -6.75 -2.34
C SER A 277 -3.73 -7.04 -1.34
N MET A 278 -3.42 -7.77 -0.28
CA MET A 278 -4.38 -8.11 0.78
C MET A 278 -4.99 -6.85 1.41
N MET A 279 -4.16 -5.89 1.83
CA MET A 279 -4.67 -4.66 2.44
C MET A 279 -5.41 -3.77 1.43
N ALA A 280 -4.99 -3.76 0.17
CA ALA A 280 -5.70 -3.05 -0.89
C ALA A 280 -7.09 -3.64 -1.16
N TRP A 281 -7.28 -4.96 -1.06
CA TRP A 281 -8.59 -5.61 -1.16
C TRP A 281 -9.52 -5.18 -0.04
N PHE A 282 -9.01 -5.14 1.19
CA PHE A 282 -9.79 -4.71 2.35
C PHE A 282 -10.13 -3.22 2.31
N GLN A 283 -9.20 -2.37 1.89
CA GLN A 283 -9.49 -0.95 1.70
C GLN A 283 -10.53 -0.74 0.59
N LEU A 284 -10.38 -1.42 -0.55
CA LEU A 284 -11.36 -1.36 -1.65
C LEU A 284 -12.78 -1.72 -1.19
N THR A 285 -12.89 -2.71 -0.32
CA THR A 285 -14.17 -3.12 0.29
C THR A 285 -14.85 -1.99 1.08
N LEU A 286 -14.06 -1.07 1.64
CA LEU A 286 -14.53 0.02 2.50
C LEU A 286 -14.63 1.37 1.76
N GLU A 287 -14.13 1.50 0.53
CA GLU A 287 -14.15 2.76 -0.22
C GLU A 287 -15.58 3.19 -0.60
N PHE A 288 -16.46 2.23 -0.82
CA PHE A 288 -17.85 2.45 -1.19
C PHE A 288 -18.78 1.51 -0.41
N ASP A 289 -20.09 1.63 -0.64
CA ASP A 289 -21.09 0.72 -0.06
C ASP A 289 -21.09 -0.61 -0.84
N SER A 290 -20.04 -1.39 -0.57
CA SER A 290 -19.82 -2.72 -1.13
C SER A 290 -20.90 -3.71 -0.67
N PRO A 291 -21.09 -4.85 -1.36
CA PRO A 291 -22.12 -5.82 -0.99
C PRO A 291 -22.03 -6.30 0.47
N ILE A 292 -20.80 -6.43 1.01
CA ILE A 292 -20.61 -6.83 2.41
C ILE A 292 -20.95 -5.68 3.38
N VAL A 293 -20.63 -4.43 3.05
CA VAL A 293 -21.00 -3.25 3.84
C VAL A 293 -22.53 -3.14 3.93
N LEU A 294 -23.22 -3.31 2.81
CA LEU A 294 -24.68 -3.30 2.72
C LEU A 294 -25.30 -4.48 3.49
N SER A 295 -24.74 -5.69 3.35
CA SER A 295 -25.21 -6.87 4.09
C SER A 295 -25.16 -6.67 5.61
N LEU A 296 -24.12 -6.01 6.09
CA LEU A 296 -23.91 -5.73 7.50
C LEU A 296 -24.66 -4.47 8.00
N ARG A 297 -25.34 -3.75 7.10
CA ARG A 297 -25.98 -2.45 7.37
C ARG A 297 -25.00 -1.50 8.04
N ALA A 298 -23.80 -1.40 7.44
CA ALA A 298 -22.65 -0.70 7.95
C ALA A 298 -22.21 0.47 7.04
N GLU A 299 -23.15 1.04 6.28
CA GLU A 299 -22.93 2.16 5.36
C GLU A 299 -22.38 3.39 6.08
N GLY A 300 -21.56 4.20 5.41
CA GLY A 300 -20.91 5.36 6.02
C GLY A 300 -20.37 6.32 4.96
N THR A 301 -20.03 7.55 5.34
CA THR A 301 -19.52 8.53 4.38
C THR A 301 -18.04 8.31 4.04
N SER A 302 -17.36 7.48 4.82
CA SER A 302 -15.91 7.31 4.74
C SER A 302 -15.48 5.89 5.18
N PRO A 303 -14.32 5.40 4.70
CA PRO A 303 -13.88 4.02 4.95
C PRO A 303 -13.76 3.66 6.43
N GLU A 304 -13.29 4.60 7.27
CA GLU A 304 -13.18 4.38 8.70
C GLU A 304 -14.55 4.24 9.36
N GLN A 305 -15.57 5.02 8.94
CA GLN A 305 -16.90 4.92 9.53
C GLN A 305 -17.53 3.56 9.21
N ARG A 306 -17.37 3.10 7.97
CA ARG A 306 -17.81 1.76 7.56
C ARG A 306 -17.10 0.69 8.38
N LEU A 307 -15.78 0.79 8.56
CA LEU A 307 -15.02 -0.14 9.39
C LEU A 307 -15.50 -0.16 10.84
N HIS A 308 -15.74 1.00 11.47
CA HIS A 308 -16.23 1.06 12.84
C HIS A 308 -17.63 0.44 12.99
N LYS A 309 -18.52 0.62 12.02
CA LYS A 309 -19.85 -0.01 12.03
C LYS A 309 -19.75 -1.53 11.85
N ILE A 310 -18.90 -2.01 10.94
CA ILE A 310 -18.63 -3.45 10.77
C ILE A 310 -18.05 -4.04 12.06
N ALA A 311 -17.04 -3.38 12.64
CA ALA A 311 -16.42 -3.74 13.91
C ALA A 311 -17.44 -3.91 15.04
N GLN A 312 -18.38 -2.97 15.17
CA GLN A 312 -19.47 -3.04 16.14
C GLN A 312 -20.39 -4.24 15.92
N ARG A 313 -20.68 -4.60 14.66
CA ARG A 313 -21.51 -5.76 14.32
C ARG A 313 -20.88 -7.08 14.73
N VAL A 314 -19.55 -7.20 14.60
CA VAL A 314 -18.84 -8.45 14.90
C VAL A 314 -18.25 -8.50 16.32
N GLY A 315 -18.46 -7.44 17.12
CA GLY A 315 -17.98 -7.37 18.50
C GLY A 315 -16.47 -7.16 18.65
N LEU A 316 -15.77 -6.73 17.59
CA LEU A 316 -14.32 -6.51 17.60
C LEU A 316 -14.00 -5.04 17.26
N PRO A 317 -13.56 -4.21 18.21
CA PRO A 317 -13.43 -2.77 17.96
C PRO A 317 -12.29 -2.45 16.99
N ALA A 318 -12.57 -1.59 16.00
CA ALA A 318 -11.53 -1.00 15.14
C ALA A 318 -10.61 -0.07 15.94
N HIS A 319 -9.44 0.26 15.38
CA HIS A 319 -8.55 1.22 16.02
C HIS A 319 -9.19 2.61 16.02
N ALA A 320 -9.17 3.32 17.16
CA ALA A 320 -9.76 4.66 17.30
C ALA A 320 -9.20 5.73 16.34
N LEU A 321 -8.01 5.50 15.78
CA LEU A 321 -7.31 6.41 14.88
C LEU A 321 -7.35 5.91 13.43
N SER A 322 -8.27 5.00 13.10
CA SER A 322 -8.38 4.40 11.75
C SER A 322 -8.45 5.43 10.64
N LYS A 323 -9.12 6.57 10.89
CA LYS A 323 -9.15 7.70 9.94
C LYS A 323 -7.74 8.12 9.50
N ASN A 324 -6.87 8.41 10.48
CA ASN A 324 -5.51 8.89 10.21
C ASN A 324 -4.67 7.84 9.48
N PHE A 325 -4.89 6.56 9.75
CA PHE A 325 -4.22 5.49 9.03
C PHE A 325 -4.67 5.41 7.57
N PHE A 326 -5.98 5.48 7.29
CA PHE A 326 -6.49 5.51 5.91
C PHE A 326 -6.01 6.76 5.15
N ASP A 327 -6.12 7.94 5.75
CA ASP A 327 -5.78 9.22 5.12
C ASP A 327 -4.28 9.31 4.77
N MET A 328 -3.41 8.70 5.58
CA MET A 328 -1.95 8.75 5.39
C MET A 328 -1.39 7.63 4.51
N ALA A 329 -2.04 6.47 4.42
CA ALA A 329 -1.47 5.25 3.84
C ALA A 329 -0.94 5.44 2.39
N ASP A 330 -1.72 6.09 1.54
CA ASP A 330 -1.36 6.33 0.14
C ASP A 330 -0.22 7.35 0.02
N ALA A 331 -0.25 8.42 0.83
CA ALA A 331 0.76 9.49 0.81
C ALA A 331 2.13 8.96 1.26
N ILE A 332 2.19 8.25 2.38
CA ILE A 332 3.45 7.69 2.90
C ILE A 332 4.03 6.63 1.96
N SER A 333 3.18 5.85 1.29
CA SER A 333 3.61 4.90 0.25
C SER A 333 4.35 5.60 -0.89
N ARG A 334 3.76 6.67 -1.45
CA ARG A 334 4.35 7.43 -2.55
C ARG A 334 5.67 8.09 -2.16
N VAL A 335 5.71 8.74 -1.00
CA VAL A 335 6.93 9.41 -0.50
C VAL A 335 8.05 8.41 -0.27
N LEU A 336 7.78 7.27 0.38
CA LEU A 336 8.83 6.25 0.60
C LEU A 336 9.32 5.64 -0.71
N ILE A 337 8.44 5.42 -1.70
CA ILE A 337 8.88 4.98 -3.04
C ILE A 337 9.83 6.00 -3.66
N GLN A 338 9.52 7.30 -3.59
CA GLN A 338 10.37 8.36 -4.14
C GLN A 338 11.72 8.44 -3.41
N ILE A 339 11.74 8.30 -2.08
CA ILE A 339 12.99 8.20 -1.30
C ILE A 339 13.80 6.97 -1.73
N GLU A 340 13.18 5.81 -1.89
CA GLU A 340 13.84 4.59 -2.38
C GLU A 340 14.40 4.71 -3.81
N THR A 341 13.88 5.62 -4.64
CA THR A 341 14.48 5.90 -5.96
C THR A 341 15.77 6.72 -5.87
N GLY A 342 16.07 7.31 -4.72
CA GLY A 342 17.26 8.14 -4.49
C GLY A 342 17.15 9.56 -5.06
N ILE A 343 15.98 9.97 -5.57
CA ILE A 343 15.78 11.30 -6.15
C ILE A 343 16.10 12.41 -5.14
N TYR A 344 15.78 12.20 -3.86
CA TYR A 344 16.00 13.19 -2.80
C TYR A 344 17.38 13.12 -2.13
N ASN A 345 18.28 12.27 -2.61
CA ASN A 345 19.67 12.25 -2.12
C ASN A 345 20.46 13.46 -2.67
N ASP A 346 19.96 14.10 -3.74
CA ASP A 346 20.49 15.36 -4.25
C ASP A 346 19.78 16.55 -3.56
N PRO A 347 20.52 17.44 -2.87
CA PRO A 347 19.97 18.67 -2.31
C PRO A 347 19.21 19.52 -3.34
N GLY A 348 19.56 19.45 -4.63
CA GLY A 348 18.85 20.17 -5.70
C GLY A 348 17.41 19.72 -5.93
N ALA A 349 17.06 18.48 -5.57
CA ALA A 349 15.72 17.91 -5.74
C ALA A 349 14.83 18.06 -4.49
N VAL A 350 15.43 18.32 -3.33
CA VAL A 350 14.76 18.50 -2.04
C VAL A 350 13.68 19.61 -2.05
N PRO A 351 13.85 20.77 -2.73
CA PRO A 351 12.83 21.81 -2.74
C PRO A 351 11.44 21.36 -3.20
N ALA A 352 11.35 20.28 -3.98
CA ALA A 352 10.07 19.70 -4.38
C ALA A 352 9.22 19.22 -3.18
N LEU A 353 9.85 18.81 -2.07
CA LEU A 353 9.18 18.29 -0.88
C LEU A 353 8.43 19.34 -0.07
N TYR A 354 8.77 20.62 -0.22
CA TYR A 354 8.15 21.71 0.53
C TYR A 354 7.65 22.87 -0.34
N THR A 355 7.93 22.86 -1.64
CA THR A 355 7.40 23.83 -2.58
C THR A 355 6.04 23.37 -3.11
N ARG A 356 5.05 24.25 -3.05
CA ARG A 356 3.69 23.94 -3.51
C ARG A 356 3.64 23.81 -5.02
N VAL A 357 3.45 22.59 -5.48
CA VAL A 357 3.11 22.27 -6.88
C VAL A 357 1.83 21.44 -6.84
N SER A 358 0.88 21.72 -7.74
CA SER A 358 -0.36 20.94 -7.82
C SER A 358 -0.03 19.47 -8.09
N GLY A 359 -0.50 18.56 -7.23
CA GLY A 359 -0.16 17.14 -7.29
C GLY A 359 1.30 16.80 -6.96
N GLY A 360 2.04 17.75 -6.37
CA GLY A 360 3.43 17.57 -5.98
C GLY A 360 3.59 16.84 -4.63
N PRO A 361 4.82 16.39 -4.32
CA PRO A 361 5.11 15.61 -3.12
C PRO A 361 4.93 16.40 -1.82
N GLU A 362 4.92 17.74 -1.84
CA GLU A 362 4.59 18.58 -0.67
C GLU A 362 3.21 18.28 -0.08
N ALA A 363 2.21 18.03 -0.92
CA ALA A 363 0.85 17.72 -0.46
C ALA A 363 0.80 16.39 0.30
N ASP A 364 1.55 15.39 -0.19
CA ASP A 364 1.70 14.10 0.46
C ASP A 364 2.44 14.24 1.79
N ILE A 365 3.56 14.97 1.81
CA ILE A 365 4.32 15.24 3.03
C ILE A 365 3.47 15.94 4.09
N ARG A 366 2.67 16.96 3.71
CA ARG A 366 1.81 17.68 4.66
C ARG A 366 0.74 16.79 5.26
N THR A 367 0.19 15.88 4.46
CA THR A 367 -0.75 14.83 4.90
C THR A 367 -0.07 13.91 5.90
N ILE A 368 1.13 13.41 5.57
CA ILE A 368 1.92 12.54 6.46
C ILE A 368 2.22 13.23 7.78
N ILE A 369 2.80 14.43 7.77
CA ILE A 369 3.15 15.18 9.00
C ILE A 369 1.93 15.31 9.92
N THR A 370 0.78 15.67 9.35
CA THR A 370 -0.44 15.90 10.13
C THR A 370 -0.96 14.62 10.76
N HIS A 371 -1.10 13.55 9.99
CA HIS A 371 -1.66 12.29 10.50
C HIS A 371 -0.66 11.49 11.34
N TRP A 372 0.63 11.51 10.99
CA TRP A 372 1.69 10.86 11.77
C TRP A 372 1.83 11.46 13.16
N SER A 373 1.79 12.79 13.28
CA SER A 373 1.84 13.46 14.60
C SER A 373 0.67 13.04 15.49
N ILE A 374 -0.52 12.83 14.90
CA ILE A 374 -1.72 12.38 15.62
C ILE A 374 -1.60 10.91 16.03
N THR A 375 -1.08 10.04 15.16
CA THR A 375 -1.01 8.60 15.43
C THR A 375 0.10 8.22 16.40
N THR A 376 1.24 8.92 16.36
CA THR A 376 2.37 8.68 17.27
C THR A 376 2.29 9.50 18.56
N GLY A 377 1.56 10.63 18.55
CA GLY A 377 1.55 11.58 19.64
C GLY A 377 2.79 12.47 19.72
N HIS A 378 3.74 12.33 18.78
CA HIS A 378 4.91 13.20 18.69
C HIS A 378 4.58 14.45 17.87
N ASP A 379 4.81 15.63 18.44
CA ASP A 379 4.61 16.89 17.72
C ASP A 379 5.76 17.12 16.74
N LEU A 380 5.51 16.87 15.45
CA LEU A 380 6.45 17.14 14.37
C LEU A 380 6.46 18.61 13.95
N LYS A 381 5.49 19.40 14.40
CA LYS A 381 5.36 20.82 14.05
C LYS A 381 6.03 21.72 15.09
N ALA A 382 6.21 21.22 16.31
CA ALA A 382 7.00 21.88 17.34
C ALA A 382 8.49 21.86 17.01
N ARG A 383 9.19 22.95 17.35
CA ARG A 383 10.66 22.98 17.32
C ARG A 383 11.19 21.97 18.33
N LYS A 384 12.27 21.27 17.96
CA LYS A 384 13.01 20.38 18.87
C LYS A 384 13.37 21.14 20.13
N VAL A 385 12.73 20.81 21.25
CA VAL A 385 13.12 21.34 22.56
C VAL A 385 14.31 20.51 23.00
N THR A 386 15.52 21.00 22.78
CA THR A 386 16.69 20.50 23.51
C THR A 386 16.45 20.75 24.99
N SER A 387 16.04 19.71 25.71
CA SER A 387 16.16 19.66 27.16
C SER A 387 17.66 19.80 27.49
N ALA A 388 18.01 20.92 28.12
CA ALA A 388 19.37 21.22 28.57
C ALA A 388 19.82 20.25 29.67
#